data_AF-A0A523U2J8-F1
#
_entry.id   AF-A0A523U2J8-F1
#
_cell.length_a   1.000
_cell.length_b   1.000
_cell.length_c   1.000
_cell.angle_alpha   90.00
_cell.angle_beta   90.00
_cell.angle_gamma   90.00
#
_symmetry.space_group_name_H-M   'P 1'
#
loop_
_entity.id
_entity.type
_entity.pdbx_description
1 polymer ?
#
loop_
_entity_poly.entity_id
_entity_poly.type
_entity_poly.pdbx_seq_one_letter_code
_entity_poly.pdbx_strand_id
1 'polypeptide(L)'
;MRKRYILFAVMVISLLPYAPFGCGSSKKKDTVYNPNPTGTGTGTGTGTGTGTGTGTGTGTGTGTGTFTGTGPYGAYVSGTDKWFINIDDTSLDESMPLAGLSADDAEECKSLIIEHLQAYFSGMDISFCTEPLSGGTTPPTASTQSASSLGPTGYNTIGLYSLASYIPGNPSTAQYGWAFTDNNNVNIENDSGYYFPGGVRQDVGTFINVISDFMYASNYNLDSYCRKIASCIAHEIGHSIGLDHYESTLNIMKSLINIANTPDGFVPEDVDLLMNTLLPGPNR
;
A
#
# COMPACT_ATOMS: atom_id res chain seq x y z
N MET A 1 37.99 70.06 25.32
CA MET A 1 38.16 69.39 26.64
C MET A 1 36.77 68.87 27.04
N ARG A 2 36.45 67.61 27.33
CA ARG A 2 37.18 66.37 27.67
C ARG A 2 36.36 65.15 27.17
N LYS A 3 37.07 64.12 26.70
CA LYS A 3 36.61 62.73 26.48
C LYS A 3 36.18 62.09 27.81
N ARG A 4 35.21 61.17 27.81
CA ARG A 4 35.24 59.89 28.57
C ARG A 4 34.38 58.80 27.90
N TYR A 5 34.99 57.62 27.81
CA TYR A 5 34.54 56.35 27.24
C TYR A 5 33.90 55.46 28.32
N ILE A 6 32.92 54.64 27.93
CA ILE A 6 32.57 53.31 28.52
C ILE A 6 31.95 52.54 27.33
N LEU A 7 32.53 51.55 26.63
CA LEU A 7 33.29 50.33 26.97
C LEU A 7 32.48 49.29 27.79
N PHE A 8 31.61 48.56 27.09
CA PHE A 8 31.19 47.17 27.38
C PHE A 8 31.63 46.35 26.16
N ALA A 9 32.78 45.67 26.16
CA ALA A 9 33.19 44.49 26.92
C ALA A 9 32.52 43.18 26.42
N VAL A 10 33.29 42.51 25.55
CA VAL A 10 33.50 41.05 25.49
C VAL A 10 32.33 40.19 24.99
N MET A 11 32.28 39.98 23.67
CA MET A 11 31.73 38.75 23.11
C MET A 11 32.89 37.78 22.82
N VAL A 12 32.87 36.67 23.54
CA VAL A 12 33.90 35.63 23.61
C VAL A 12 34.04 34.95 22.25
N ILE A 13 35.17 35.21 21.59
CA ILE A 13 35.77 34.31 20.61
C ILE A 13 36.64 33.33 21.40
N SER A 14 36.28 32.05 21.44
CA SER A 14 37.25 30.96 21.57
C SER A 14 36.62 29.57 21.41
N LEU A 15 37.21 28.85 20.45
CA LEU A 15 37.61 27.43 20.54
C LEU A 15 36.52 26.36 20.45
N LEU A 16 36.46 25.69 19.28
CA LEU A 16 37.00 24.32 19.12
C LEU A 16 36.77 23.73 17.71
N PRO A 17 37.82 23.51 16.90
CA PRO A 17 37.84 22.53 15.82
C PRO A 17 38.79 21.38 16.19
N TYR A 18 38.26 20.22 16.56
CA TYR A 18 39.06 18.98 16.68
C TYR A 18 38.21 17.76 16.33
N ALA A 19 38.42 17.23 15.13
CA ALA A 19 38.79 15.82 14.90
C ALA A 19 38.92 15.55 13.37
N PRO A 20 40.12 15.27 12.85
CA PRO A 20 40.23 14.53 11.59
C PRO A 20 39.86 13.07 11.82
N PHE A 21 39.07 12.54 10.88
CA PHE A 21 38.65 11.16 10.76
C PHE A 21 39.86 10.19 10.83
N GLY A 22 39.76 9.23 11.74
CA GLY A 22 40.69 8.11 11.85
C GLY A 22 40.56 7.18 10.65
N CYS A 23 41.68 6.93 9.98
CA CYS A 23 41.85 5.90 8.97
C CYS A 23 41.92 4.52 9.67
N GLY A 24 40.77 3.84 9.74
CA GLY A 24 40.68 2.46 10.19
C GLY A 24 41.10 1.49 9.08
N SER A 25 42.27 0.88 9.25
CA SER A 25 42.83 -0.11 8.34
C SER A 25 42.14 -1.46 8.53
N SER A 26 41.25 -1.84 7.62
CA SER A 26 40.65 -3.18 7.59
C SER A 26 41.70 -4.20 7.14
N LYS A 27 42.21 -4.99 8.09
CA LYS A 27 43.00 -6.19 7.77
C LYS A 27 42.07 -7.23 7.13
N LYS A 28 42.33 -7.58 5.87
CA LYS A 28 41.89 -8.84 5.28
C LYS A 28 42.42 -9.99 6.14
N LYS A 29 41.54 -10.89 6.57
CA LYS A 29 41.91 -12.27 6.92
C LYS A 29 41.24 -13.19 5.93
N ASP A 30 42.11 -13.84 5.17
CA ASP A 30 41.82 -14.96 4.30
C ASP A 30 41.26 -16.15 5.09
N THR A 31 40.15 -16.67 4.54
CA THR A 31 39.77 -18.09 4.42
C THR A 31 40.19 -19.08 5.52
N VAL A 32 39.16 -19.70 6.13
CA VAL A 32 39.10 -21.16 6.25
C VAL A 32 37.70 -21.61 5.82
N TYR A 33 37.64 -22.09 4.58
CA TYR A 33 36.56 -22.93 4.06
C TYR A 33 36.67 -24.30 4.75
N ASN A 34 35.61 -24.70 5.46
CA ASN A 34 35.43 -26.07 5.91
C ASN A 34 34.05 -26.55 5.45
N PRO A 35 33.96 -27.31 4.34
CA PRO A 35 32.73 -27.95 3.95
C PRO A 35 32.63 -29.25 4.75
N ASN A 36 31.55 -29.45 5.50
CA ASN A 36 31.03 -30.81 5.55
C ASN A 36 29.50 -30.82 5.69
N PRO A 37 28.85 -31.71 4.93
CA PRO A 37 27.41 -31.71 4.71
C PRO A 37 26.72 -32.57 5.77
N THR A 38 25.41 -32.39 5.94
CA THR A 38 24.39 -33.46 5.92
C THR A 38 23.05 -32.90 6.40
N GLY A 39 22.06 -33.00 5.53
CA GLY A 39 20.68 -32.58 5.79
C GLY A 39 19.90 -32.39 4.51
N THR A 40 19.85 -33.41 3.65
CA THR A 40 19.01 -33.42 2.46
C THR A 40 17.56 -33.67 2.86
N GLY A 41 16.79 -32.61 3.07
CA GLY A 41 15.34 -32.64 2.97
C GLY A 41 14.95 -32.48 1.51
N THR A 42 14.69 -33.58 0.81
CA THR A 42 14.08 -33.55 -0.52
C THR A 42 12.57 -33.69 -0.36
N GLY A 43 11.88 -32.55 -0.35
CA GLY A 43 10.44 -32.50 -0.53
C GLY A 43 10.14 -32.09 -1.97
N THR A 44 10.08 -33.03 -2.90
CA THR A 44 9.54 -32.78 -4.24
C THR A 44 8.02 -32.98 -4.21
N GLY A 45 7.29 -31.89 -4.00
CA GLY A 45 5.85 -31.84 -4.25
C GLY A 45 5.60 -31.23 -5.62
N THR A 46 5.48 -32.05 -6.67
CA THR A 46 4.94 -31.59 -7.96
C THR A 46 3.43 -31.66 -7.93
N GLY A 47 2.77 -30.52 -7.74
CA GLY A 47 1.34 -30.35 -7.99
C GLY A 47 1.13 -29.59 -9.30
N THR A 48 0.77 -30.28 -10.38
CA THR A 48 0.25 -29.61 -11.58
C THR A 48 -1.24 -29.34 -11.37
N GLY A 49 -1.60 -28.09 -11.08
CA GLY A 49 -2.98 -27.63 -11.07
C GLY A 49 -3.30 -26.87 -12.36
N THR A 50 -4.08 -27.45 -13.27
CA THR A 50 -4.79 -26.68 -14.30
C THR A 50 -6.12 -26.22 -13.72
N GLY A 51 -6.15 -25.00 -13.18
CA GLY A 51 -7.38 -24.35 -12.76
C GLY A 51 -8.07 -23.66 -13.94
N THR A 52 -9.17 -24.23 -14.44
CA THR A 52 -10.20 -23.45 -15.16
C THR A 52 -11.34 -23.22 -14.17
N GLY A 53 -11.27 -22.10 -13.46
CA GLY A 53 -12.28 -21.71 -12.47
C GLY A 53 -13.36 -20.83 -13.08
N THR A 54 -14.51 -21.40 -13.41
CA THR A 54 -15.79 -20.66 -13.40
C THR A 54 -16.51 -21.01 -12.11
N GLY A 55 -16.20 -20.29 -11.03
CA GLY A 55 -16.76 -20.53 -9.70
C GLY A 55 -17.57 -19.34 -9.20
N THR A 56 -18.90 -19.49 -9.15
CA THR A 56 -19.76 -18.72 -8.25
C THR A 56 -19.85 -19.48 -6.94
N GLY A 57 -19.17 -19.00 -5.89
CA GLY A 57 -19.15 -19.69 -4.60
C GLY A 57 -18.70 -18.79 -3.46
N THR A 58 -19.60 -18.57 -2.51
CA THR A 58 -19.35 -17.99 -1.19
C THR A 58 -18.67 -19.05 -0.31
N GLY A 59 -17.36 -18.95 -0.13
CA GLY A 59 -16.59 -19.87 0.71
C GLY A 59 -15.58 -19.12 1.57
N THR A 60 -15.74 -19.19 2.90
CA THR A 60 -14.75 -18.80 3.91
C THR A 60 -13.74 -19.95 4.08
N GLY A 61 -12.85 -20.13 3.11
CA GLY A 61 -11.79 -21.14 3.19
C GLY A 61 -10.45 -20.48 3.45
N THR A 62 -9.86 -20.73 4.62
CA THR A 62 -8.43 -20.46 4.89
C THR A 62 -7.58 -21.50 4.16
N GLY A 63 -7.46 -21.37 2.85
CA GLY A 63 -6.64 -22.24 2.03
C GLY A 63 -5.21 -21.73 1.96
N THR A 64 -4.25 -22.42 2.61
CA THR A 64 -2.81 -22.27 2.34
C THR A 64 -2.46 -22.93 1.00
N GLY A 65 -3.03 -22.43 -0.09
CA GLY A 65 -2.67 -22.84 -1.44
C GLY A 65 -1.36 -22.17 -1.82
N THR A 66 -0.36 -22.95 -2.25
CA THR A 66 0.81 -22.38 -2.93
C THR A 66 0.34 -21.90 -4.30
N PHE A 67 0.05 -20.60 -4.43
CA PHE A 67 -0.36 -19.98 -5.68
C PHE A 67 0.86 -19.89 -6.61
N THR A 68 0.92 -20.76 -7.63
CA THR A 68 1.92 -20.67 -8.71
C THR A 68 1.30 -20.16 -10.01
N GLY A 69 0.14 -19.51 -9.94
CA GLY A 69 -0.57 -19.01 -11.11
C GLY A 69 -0.10 -17.61 -11.47
N THR A 70 0.43 -17.43 -12.68
CA THR A 70 0.76 -16.11 -13.25
C THR A 70 -0.49 -15.39 -13.79
N GLY A 71 -1.65 -15.62 -13.18
CA GLY A 71 -2.94 -15.12 -13.65
C GLY A 71 -3.43 -13.94 -12.81
N PRO A 72 -4.50 -13.25 -13.24
CA PRO A 72 -5.13 -12.21 -12.45
C PRO A 72 -5.61 -12.78 -11.10
N TYR A 73 -5.38 -12.02 -10.04
CA TYR A 73 -6.02 -12.24 -8.75
C TYR A 73 -7.33 -11.45 -8.69
N GLY A 74 -8.41 -12.12 -8.28
CA GLY A 74 -9.75 -11.54 -8.29
C GLY A 74 -10.44 -11.63 -9.65
N ALA A 75 -11.62 -11.01 -9.74
CA ALA A 75 -12.43 -10.97 -10.94
C ALA A 75 -13.43 -9.82 -10.87
N TYR A 76 -13.68 -9.19 -12.01
CA TYR A 76 -14.74 -8.20 -12.11
C TYR A 76 -16.12 -8.85 -12.09
N VAL A 77 -17.04 -8.26 -11.33
CA VAL A 77 -18.43 -8.71 -11.23
C VAL A 77 -19.34 -7.71 -11.94
N SER A 78 -20.25 -8.20 -12.77
CA SER A 78 -21.24 -7.35 -13.46
C SER A 78 -22.14 -6.64 -12.45
N GLY A 79 -22.39 -5.34 -12.64
CA GLY A 79 -23.23 -4.53 -11.76
C GLY A 79 -22.54 -4.09 -10.46
N THR A 80 -21.22 -4.24 -10.37
CA THR A 80 -20.42 -3.74 -9.25
C THR A 80 -19.54 -2.58 -9.68
N ASP A 81 -19.11 -1.81 -8.70
CA ASP A 81 -18.00 -0.88 -8.85
C ASP A 81 -16.68 -1.64 -9.05
N LYS A 82 -15.98 -1.39 -10.15
CA LYS A 82 -14.84 -2.22 -10.57
C LYS A 82 -13.53 -1.51 -10.25
N TRP A 83 -12.63 -2.20 -9.55
CA TRP A 83 -11.34 -1.67 -9.13
C TRP A 83 -10.21 -2.53 -9.67
N PHE A 84 -9.37 -1.91 -10.50
CA PHE A 84 -8.06 -2.44 -10.84
C PHE A 84 -7.08 -2.07 -9.72
N ILE A 85 -6.55 -3.08 -9.04
CA ILE A 85 -5.49 -2.92 -8.05
C ILE A 85 -4.15 -3.07 -8.77
N ASN A 86 -3.55 -1.93 -9.12
CA ASN A 86 -2.30 -1.88 -9.89
C ASN A 86 -1.09 -2.04 -8.94
N ILE A 87 -0.69 -3.28 -8.69
CA ILE A 87 0.46 -3.60 -7.85
C ILE A 87 1.72 -3.56 -8.69
N ASP A 88 2.61 -2.59 -8.41
CA ASP A 88 3.91 -2.54 -9.07
C ASP A 88 4.85 -3.59 -8.47
N ASP A 89 5.23 -4.59 -9.27
CA ASP A 89 6.08 -5.71 -8.85
C ASP A 89 7.40 -5.25 -8.25
N THR A 90 8.03 -4.24 -8.86
CA THR A 90 9.31 -3.72 -8.37
C THR A 90 9.15 -3.09 -7.00
N SER A 91 8.11 -2.28 -6.80
CA SER A 91 7.79 -1.66 -5.52
C SER A 91 7.47 -2.71 -4.45
N LEU A 92 6.73 -3.75 -4.81
CA LEU A 92 6.42 -4.85 -3.89
C LEU A 92 7.70 -5.59 -3.47
N ASP A 93 8.50 -6.06 -4.43
CA ASP A 93 9.76 -6.77 -4.18
C ASP A 93 10.73 -5.96 -3.30
N GLU A 94 10.84 -4.65 -3.53
CA GLU A 94 11.70 -3.75 -2.74
C GLU A 94 11.17 -3.54 -1.32
N SER A 95 9.85 -3.59 -1.12
CA SER A 95 9.20 -3.28 0.15
C SER A 95 9.18 -4.47 1.13
N MET A 96 9.08 -5.70 0.64
CA MET A 96 8.97 -6.89 1.49
C MET A 96 10.17 -7.08 2.44
N PRO A 97 11.43 -6.89 1.99
CA PRO A 97 12.58 -6.92 2.90
C PRO A 97 12.55 -5.85 3.98
N LEU A 98 11.95 -4.68 3.71
CA LEU A 98 11.76 -3.64 4.73
C LEU A 98 10.83 -4.12 5.85
N ALA A 99 9.86 -4.99 5.54
CA ALA A 99 8.99 -5.63 6.52
C ALA A 99 9.60 -6.91 7.14
N GLY A 100 10.82 -7.31 6.76
CA GLY A 100 11.46 -8.55 7.21
C GLY A 100 10.91 -9.81 6.53
N LEU A 101 10.27 -9.68 5.37
CA LEU A 101 9.70 -10.77 4.57
C LEU A 101 10.59 -11.11 3.36
N SER A 102 10.38 -12.28 2.77
CA SER A 102 11.08 -12.68 1.54
C SER A 102 10.42 -12.01 0.33
N ALA A 103 11.21 -11.53 -0.63
CA ALA A 103 10.67 -11.09 -1.92
C ALA A 103 10.05 -12.26 -2.72
N ASP A 104 10.47 -13.51 -2.43
CA ASP A 104 9.88 -14.70 -3.07
C ASP A 104 8.39 -14.89 -2.71
N ASP A 105 7.89 -14.22 -1.66
CA ASP A 105 6.50 -14.27 -1.22
C ASP A 105 5.60 -13.23 -1.95
N ALA A 106 6.13 -12.49 -2.92
CA ALA A 106 5.41 -11.38 -3.59
C ALA A 106 4.11 -11.83 -4.28
N GLU A 107 4.12 -12.95 -4.99
CA GLU A 107 2.92 -13.48 -5.65
C GLU A 107 1.84 -13.89 -4.65
N GLU A 108 2.23 -14.54 -3.55
CA GLU A 108 1.29 -14.88 -2.47
C GLU A 108 0.73 -13.60 -1.83
N CYS A 109 1.55 -12.55 -1.68
CA CYS A 109 1.07 -11.29 -1.12
C CYS A 109 0.03 -10.60 -2.01
N LYS A 110 0.20 -10.60 -3.34
CA LYS A 110 -0.80 -10.05 -4.26
C LYS A 110 -2.16 -10.74 -4.08
N SER A 111 -2.15 -12.07 -3.99
CA SER A 111 -3.37 -12.86 -3.74
C SER A 111 -4.02 -12.49 -2.40
N LEU A 112 -3.22 -12.44 -1.33
CA LEU A 112 -3.70 -12.09 0.01
C LEU A 112 -4.26 -10.66 0.08
N ILE A 113 -3.63 -9.70 -0.60
CA ILE A 113 -4.15 -8.32 -0.68
C ILE A 113 -5.57 -8.32 -1.27
N ILE A 114 -5.80 -9.06 -2.36
CA ILE A 114 -7.12 -9.16 -2.98
C ILE A 114 -8.12 -9.88 -2.08
N GLU A 115 -7.72 -10.97 -1.42
CA GLU A 115 -8.57 -11.69 -0.47
C GLU A 115 -9.03 -10.78 0.68
N HIS A 116 -8.10 -10.03 1.27
CA HIS A 116 -8.41 -9.09 2.36
C HIS A 116 -9.30 -7.93 1.88
N LEU A 117 -9.07 -7.39 0.69
CA LEU A 117 -9.96 -6.37 0.10
C LEU A 117 -11.37 -6.92 -0.08
N GLN A 118 -11.52 -8.12 -0.65
CA GLN A 118 -12.82 -8.77 -0.80
C GLN A 118 -13.51 -9.01 0.56
N ALA A 119 -12.74 -9.30 1.61
CA ALA A 119 -13.26 -9.44 2.96
C ALA A 119 -13.74 -8.11 3.55
N TYR A 120 -12.98 -7.01 3.39
CA TYR A 120 -13.37 -5.68 3.89
C TYR A 120 -14.65 -5.14 3.26
N PHE A 121 -14.85 -5.44 1.98
CA PHE A 121 -16.04 -5.03 1.24
C PHE A 121 -17.06 -6.17 1.07
N SER A 122 -17.01 -7.19 1.92
CA SER A 122 -17.90 -8.33 1.81
C SER A 122 -19.37 -7.90 1.90
N GLY A 123 -20.16 -8.32 0.91
CA GLY A 123 -21.58 -7.97 0.80
C GLY A 123 -21.85 -6.62 0.10
N MET A 124 -20.81 -5.91 -0.33
CA MET A 124 -20.93 -4.66 -1.09
C MET A 124 -20.79 -4.89 -2.59
N ASP A 125 -21.46 -4.05 -3.40
CA ASP A 125 -21.41 -4.12 -4.86
C ASP A 125 -20.10 -3.52 -5.41
N ILE A 126 -18.98 -4.15 -5.06
CA ILE A 126 -17.63 -3.79 -5.48
C ILE A 126 -16.83 -5.05 -5.84
N SER A 127 -15.96 -4.95 -6.84
CA SER A 127 -15.10 -6.05 -7.27
C SER A 127 -13.68 -5.59 -7.56
N PHE A 128 -12.73 -6.48 -7.31
CA PHE A 128 -11.30 -6.23 -7.41
C PHE A 128 -10.64 -7.18 -8.40
N CYS A 129 -9.66 -6.69 -9.14
CA CYS A 129 -8.83 -7.47 -10.04
C CYS A 129 -7.41 -6.88 -10.09
N THR A 130 -6.37 -7.71 -10.22
CA THR A 130 -5.00 -7.25 -10.48
C THR A 130 -4.66 -7.17 -11.97
N GLU A 131 -5.65 -7.35 -12.84
CA GLU A 131 -5.53 -7.05 -14.27
C GLU A 131 -6.55 -5.99 -14.67
N PRO A 132 -6.18 -5.09 -15.62
CA PRO A 132 -7.13 -4.14 -16.19
C PRO A 132 -8.34 -4.83 -16.81
N LEU A 133 -9.51 -4.20 -16.71
CA LEU A 133 -10.71 -4.69 -17.39
C LEU A 133 -10.50 -4.73 -18.90
N SER A 134 -10.68 -5.91 -19.50
CA SER A 134 -10.53 -6.09 -20.95
C SER A 134 -11.51 -5.20 -21.73
N GLY A 135 -10.99 -4.33 -22.60
CA GLY A 135 -11.79 -3.32 -23.31
C GLY A 135 -12.36 -2.22 -22.41
N GLY A 136 -11.95 -2.18 -21.14
CA GLY A 136 -12.36 -1.17 -20.18
C GLY A 136 -11.74 0.19 -20.46
N THR A 137 -12.32 1.21 -19.85
CA THR A 137 -11.86 2.60 -19.92
C THR A 137 -11.60 3.12 -18.51
N THR A 138 -10.54 3.89 -18.35
CA THR A 138 -10.17 4.56 -17.10
C THR A 138 -9.68 5.98 -17.46
N PRO A 139 -9.82 6.98 -16.57
CA PRO A 139 -9.23 8.30 -16.79
C PRO A 139 -7.71 8.23 -17.04
N PRO A 140 -7.08 9.29 -17.53
CA PRO A 140 -5.63 9.45 -17.41
C PRO A 140 -5.16 9.30 -15.95
N THR A 141 -3.94 8.80 -15.76
CA THR A 141 -3.30 8.70 -14.43
C THR A 141 -3.36 10.02 -13.67
N ALA A 142 -3.62 9.94 -12.36
CA ALA A 142 -3.84 11.08 -11.46
C ALA A 142 -4.90 12.06 -11.95
N SER A 143 -6.04 11.50 -12.39
CA SER A 143 -7.22 12.27 -12.74
C SER A 143 -8.50 11.52 -12.42
N THR A 144 -9.62 12.24 -12.49
CA THR A 144 -10.96 11.68 -12.41
C THR A 144 -11.78 12.11 -13.61
N GLN A 145 -12.74 11.29 -13.99
CA GLN A 145 -13.75 11.62 -15.00
C GLN A 145 -15.09 11.02 -14.60
N SER A 146 -16.19 11.67 -14.96
CA SER A 146 -17.52 11.12 -14.69
C SER A 146 -17.68 9.74 -15.34
N ALA A 147 -18.27 8.78 -14.64
CA ALA A 147 -18.50 7.44 -15.19
C ALA A 147 -19.26 7.48 -16.54
N SER A 148 -20.21 8.40 -16.68
CA SER A 148 -20.98 8.61 -17.91
C SER A 148 -20.15 9.01 -19.13
N SER A 149 -18.98 9.64 -18.95
CA SER A 149 -18.09 10.01 -20.06
C SER A 149 -17.17 8.88 -20.51
N LEU A 150 -16.93 7.89 -19.64
CA LEU A 150 -16.10 6.72 -19.93
C LEU A 150 -16.90 5.55 -20.51
N GLY A 151 -18.22 5.56 -20.30
CA GLY A 151 -19.14 4.53 -20.79
C GLY A 151 -19.29 3.34 -19.84
N PRO A 152 -20.01 2.28 -20.25
CA PRO A 152 -20.43 1.18 -19.38
C PRO A 152 -19.27 0.25 -18.94
N THR A 153 -18.09 0.42 -19.53
CA THR A 153 -16.89 -0.38 -19.23
C THR A 153 -15.86 0.42 -18.43
N GLY A 154 -16.30 1.51 -17.81
CA GLY A 154 -15.47 2.28 -16.89
C GLY A 154 -15.07 1.47 -15.66
N TYR A 155 -13.83 1.64 -15.19
CA TYR A 155 -13.33 1.04 -13.95
C TYR A 155 -12.31 1.95 -13.26
N ASN A 156 -12.25 1.92 -11.93
CA ASN A 156 -11.27 2.69 -11.17
C ASN A 156 -9.92 1.98 -11.15
N THR A 157 -8.86 2.73 -10.89
CA THR A 157 -7.51 2.19 -10.68
C THR A 157 -6.92 2.77 -9.41
N ILE A 158 -6.40 1.90 -8.56
CA ILE A 158 -5.59 2.28 -7.40
C ILE A 158 -4.24 1.57 -7.46
N GLY A 159 -3.19 2.37 -7.49
CA GLY A 159 -1.83 1.91 -7.58
C GLY A 159 -1.19 1.68 -6.22
N LEU A 160 -0.29 0.70 -6.18
CA LEU A 160 0.54 0.39 -5.03
C LEU A 160 2.00 0.57 -5.44
N TYR A 161 2.61 1.66 -4.99
CA TYR A 161 3.91 2.14 -5.47
C TYR A 161 4.89 2.40 -4.33
N SER A 162 6.18 2.42 -4.65
CA SER A 162 7.21 2.97 -3.77
C SER A 162 7.22 4.50 -3.84
N LEU A 163 7.14 5.17 -2.69
CA LEU A 163 7.36 6.61 -2.61
C LEU A 163 8.86 6.90 -2.84
N ALA A 164 9.21 7.48 -3.98
CA ALA A 164 10.62 7.67 -4.36
C ALA A 164 11.43 8.58 -3.41
N SER A 165 10.76 9.50 -2.71
CA SER A 165 11.38 10.38 -1.71
C SER A 165 11.42 9.78 -0.31
N TYR A 166 11.00 8.52 -0.15
CA TYR A 166 10.89 7.88 1.14
C TYR A 166 12.26 7.64 1.76
N ILE A 167 12.38 7.97 3.05
CA ILE A 167 13.58 7.70 3.85
C ILE A 167 13.14 6.83 5.04
N PRO A 168 13.56 5.55 5.10
CA PRO A 168 13.24 4.67 6.22
C PRO A 168 13.56 5.31 7.58
N GLY A 169 12.65 5.17 8.54
CA GLY A 169 12.76 5.76 9.88
C GLY A 169 12.55 7.27 9.96
N ASN A 170 12.16 7.95 8.87
CA ASN A 170 11.83 9.38 8.89
C ASN A 170 10.31 9.64 8.81
N PRO A 171 9.65 9.96 9.93
CA PRO A 171 8.20 10.15 9.96
C PRO A 171 7.72 11.40 9.20
N SER A 172 8.61 12.34 8.84
CA SER A 172 8.20 13.53 8.07
C SER A 172 7.79 13.22 6.62
N THR A 173 7.94 11.96 6.19
CA THR A 173 7.56 11.47 4.87
C THR A 173 6.36 10.51 4.90
N ALA A 174 5.72 10.35 6.07
CA ALA A 174 4.71 9.31 6.33
C ALA A 174 3.31 9.70 5.80
N GLN A 175 3.12 9.59 4.49
CA GLN A 175 1.80 9.47 3.89
C GLN A 175 1.65 8.02 3.42
N TYR A 176 0.56 7.36 3.82
CA TYR A 176 0.32 5.95 3.47
C TYR A 176 -0.39 5.80 2.13
N GLY A 177 -1.25 6.76 1.82
CA GLY A 177 -1.96 6.82 0.56
C GLY A 177 -2.53 8.21 0.35
N TRP A 178 -3.09 8.40 -0.84
CA TRP A 178 -3.88 9.56 -1.17
C TRP A 178 -4.86 9.16 -2.28
N ALA A 179 -6.13 9.54 -2.11
CA ALA A 179 -7.17 9.47 -3.14
C ALA A 179 -7.90 10.81 -3.27
N PHE A 180 -8.57 11.04 -4.41
CA PHE A 180 -9.56 12.11 -4.52
C PHE A 180 -10.81 11.72 -3.73
N THR A 181 -11.39 12.69 -3.03
CA THR A 181 -12.70 12.49 -2.40
C THR A 181 -13.80 12.68 -3.44
N ASP A 182 -14.63 11.67 -3.67
CA ASP A 182 -15.82 11.77 -4.53
C ASP A 182 -17.10 11.59 -3.72
N ASN A 183 -17.71 12.70 -3.31
CA ASN A 183 -18.83 12.73 -2.35
C ASN A 183 -20.10 11.97 -2.78
N ASN A 184 -20.16 11.42 -3.99
CA ASN A 184 -21.33 10.72 -4.53
C ASN A 184 -20.98 9.59 -5.51
N ASN A 185 -19.72 9.14 -5.54
CA ASN A 185 -19.25 8.04 -6.40
C ASN A 185 -19.63 8.17 -7.89
N VAL A 186 -19.77 9.40 -8.41
CA VAL A 186 -20.12 9.65 -9.83
C VAL A 186 -18.91 9.62 -10.75
N ASN A 187 -17.71 9.73 -10.21
CA ASN A 187 -16.46 9.84 -10.93
C ASN A 187 -15.64 8.57 -10.80
N ILE A 188 -15.17 8.08 -11.94
CA ILE A 188 -14.15 7.05 -11.98
C ILE A 188 -12.81 7.73 -11.78
N GLU A 189 -11.95 7.09 -11.01
CA GLU A 189 -10.62 7.59 -10.72
C GLU A 189 -9.51 6.66 -11.21
N ASN A 190 -8.34 7.24 -11.49
CA ASN A 190 -7.14 6.48 -11.82
C ASN A 190 -5.95 7.05 -11.05
N ASP A 191 -5.43 6.29 -10.09
CA ASP A 191 -4.23 6.63 -9.29
C ASP A 191 -4.29 8.07 -8.79
N SER A 192 -5.37 8.31 -8.08
CA SER A 192 -5.98 9.62 -8.02
C SER A 192 -5.42 10.44 -6.85
N GLY A 193 -5.16 11.72 -7.09
CA GLY A 193 -4.42 12.60 -6.18
C GLY A 193 -3.04 12.99 -6.71
N TYR A 194 -2.30 13.78 -5.94
CA TYR A 194 -0.90 14.08 -6.24
C TYR A 194 -0.16 14.53 -4.98
N TYR A 195 1.12 14.17 -4.89
CA TYR A 195 2.04 14.68 -3.87
C TYR A 195 3.22 15.40 -4.54
N PHE A 196 3.77 16.43 -3.90
CA PHE A 196 4.87 17.24 -4.45
C PHE A 196 6.15 17.15 -3.61
N PRO A 197 6.81 15.99 -3.51
CA PRO A 197 8.08 15.90 -2.81
C PRO A 197 9.14 16.71 -3.56
N GLY A 198 9.76 17.66 -2.87
CA GLY A 198 10.79 18.52 -3.48
C GLY A 198 10.29 19.35 -4.68
N GLY A 199 8.98 19.57 -4.79
CA GLY A 199 8.38 20.34 -5.89
C GLY A 199 8.16 19.58 -7.20
N VAL A 200 8.38 18.26 -7.23
CA VAL A 200 8.08 17.40 -8.39
C VAL A 200 6.74 16.72 -8.17
N ARG A 201 5.80 16.82 -9.12
CA ARG A 201 4.53 16.08 -9.05
C ARG A 201 4.81 14.58 -9.11
N GLN A 202 4.30 13.85 -8.13
CA GLN A 202 4.15 12.40 -8.18
C GLN A 202 2.66 12.09 -8.20
N ASP A 203 2.27 11.26 -9.16
CA ASP A 203 0.95 10.65 -9.20
C ASP A 203 0.90 9.63 -8.05
N VAL A 204 -0.25 9.51 -7.38
CA VAL A 204 -0.32 8.88 -6.06
C VAL A 204 -1.30 7.72 -6.03
N GLY A 205 -1.02 6.80 -5.14
CA GLY A 205 -1.90 5.71 -4.77
C GLY A 205 -1.54 5.36 -3.33
N THR A 206 -1.50 4.07 -3.01
CA THR A 206 -0.97 3.60 -1.74
C THR A 206 0.56 3.44 -1.82
N PHE A 207 1.28 3.91 -0.80
CA PHE A 207 2.75 3.89 -0.74
C PHE A 207 3.27 2.71 0.10
N ILE A 208 3.62 1.61 -0.56
CA ILE A 208 3.90 0.34 0.10
C ILE A 208 5.18 0.36 0.95
N ASN A 209 6.21 1.08 0.51
CA ASN A 209 7.47 1.19 1.25
C ASN A 209 7.30 1.95 2.58
N VAL A 210 6.40 2.95 2.62
CA VAL A 210 6.03 3.66 3.85
C VAL A 210 5.34 2.68 4.81
N ILE A 211 4.34 1.94 4.33
CA ILE A 211 3.63 0.94 5.13
C ILE A 211 4.61 -0.10 5.70
N SER A 212 5.52 -0.60 4.87
CA SER A 212 6.49 -1.64 5.23
C SER A 212 7.42 -1.26 6.37
N ASP A 213 7.97 -0.04 6.37
CA ASP A 213 8.88 0.43 7.43
C ASP A 213 8.16 0.56 8.78
N PHE A 214 6.92 1.06 8.78
CA PHE A 214 6.11 1.08 10.00
C PHE A 214 5.82 -0.34 10.53
N MET A 215 5.77 -1.33 9.64
CA MET A 215 5.52 -2.72 9.97
C MET A 215 6.76 -3.46 10.48
N TYR A 216 7.97 -3.05 10.07
CA TYR A 216 9.24 -3.65 10.53
C TYR A 216 9.34 -3.79 12.05
N ALA A 217 8.81 -2.80 12.79
CA ALA A 217 8.88 -2.77 14.25
C ALA A 217 8.11 -3.92 14.96
N SER A 218 7.28 -4.68 14.23
CA SER A 218 6.27 -5.55 14.85
C SER A 218 6.39 -7.06 14.51
N ASN A 219 7.41 -7.50 13.75
CA ASN A 219 7.58 -8.91 13.33
C ASN A 219 6.31 -9.53 12.73
N TYR A 220 5.67 -8.85 11.78
CA TYR A 220 4.49 -9.39 11.11
C TYR A 220 4.81 -10.61 10.24
N ASN A 221 3.88 -11.55 10.16
CA ASN A 221 3.89 -12.57 9.12
C ASN A 221 3.32 -12.02 7.80
N LEU A 222 3.48 -12.76 6.71
CA LEU A 222 3.02 -12.38 5.37
C LEU A 222 1.54 -11.97 5.35
N ASP A 223 0.66 -12.79 5.92
CA ASP A 223 -0.77 -12.50 6.00
C ASP A 223 -1.06 -11.16 6.69
N SER A 224 -0.46 -10.91 7.87
CA SER A 224 -0.64 -9.65 8.57
C SER A 224 -0.08 -8.47 7.78
N TYR A 225 1.03 -8.63 7.07
CA TYR A 225 1.58 -7.63 6.17
C TYR A 225 0.60 -7.26 5.04
N CYS A 226 0.15 -8.25 4.28
CA CYS A 226 -0.76 -8.05 3.16
C CYS A 226 -2.13 -7.51 3.61
N ARG A 227 -2.63 -7.94 4.78
CA ARG A 227 -3.85 -7.41 5.40
C ARG A 227 -3.77 -5.90 5.68
N LYS A 228 -2.60 -5.40 6.09
CA LYS A 228 -2.42 -3.97 6.39
C LYS A 228 -2.26 -3.12 5.15
N ILE A 229 -1.61 -3.64 4.11
CA ILE A 229 -1.64 -3.01 2.79
C ILE A 229 -3.09 -2.91 2.29
N ALA A 230 -3.84 -4.02 2.34
CA ALA A 230 -5.24 -4.05 1.94
C ALA A 230 -6.11 -3.07 2.76
N SER A 231 -5.85 -2.92 4.07
CA SER A 231 -6.57 -1.95 4.90
C SER A 231 -6.31 -0.51 4.48
N CYS A 232 -5.09 -0.18 4.06
CA CYS A 232 -4.76 1.14 3.55
C CYS A 232 -5.45 1.38 2.19
N ILE A 233 -5.39 0.41 1.28
CA ILE A 233 -6.10 0.48 -0.01
C ILE A 233 -7.60 0.67 0.22
N ALA A 234 -8.20 -0.09 1.15
CA ALA A 234 -9.62 0.04 1.48
C ALA A 234 -9.99 1.43 2.04
N HIS A 235 -9.11 2.05 2.83
CA HIS A 235 -9.29 3.41 3.32
C HIS A 235 -9.33 4.43 2.17
N GLU A 236 -8.35 4.35 1.26
CA GLU A 236 -8.30 5.26 0.10
C GLU A 236 -9.51 5.06 -0.81
N ILE A 237 -9.88 3.80 -1.10
CA ILE A 237 -11.11 3.49 -1.85
C ILE A 237 -12.35 4.08 -1.16
N GLY A 238 -12.40 4.03 0.18
CA GLY A 238 -13.46 4.67 0.97
C GLY A 238 -13.59 6.16 0.66
N HIS A 239 -12.48 6.90 0.61
CA HIS A 239 -12.50 8.31 0.20
C HIS A 239 -12.95 8.48 -1.25
N SER A 240 -12.45 7.64 -2.14
CA SER A 240 -12.79 7.67 -3.57
C SER A 240 -14.26 7.41 -3.87
N ILE A 241 -14.98 6.74 -2.99
CA ILE A 241 -16.42 6.49 -3.13
C ILE A 241 -17.27 7.42 -2.26
N GLY A 242 -16.64 8.31 -1.49
CA GLY A 242 -17.32 9.41 -0.81
C GLY A 242 -17.43 9.29 0.71
N LEU A 243 -16.68 8.38 1.34
CA LEU A 243 -16.57 8.34 2.79
C LEU A 243 -15.64 9.42 3.31
N ASP A 244 -16.07 10.10 4.37
CA ASP A 244 -15.24 10.99 5.17
C ASP A 244 -14.55 10.19 6.29
N HIS A 245 -13.55 10.82 6.92
CA HIS A 245 -12.94 10.22 8.10
C HIS A 245 -13.95 10.01 9.24
N TYR A 246 -13.94 8.81 9.83
CA TYR A 246 -14.76 8.46 10.99
C TYR A 246 -13.90 8.40 12.26
N GLU A 247 -13.92 9.48 13.05
CA GLU A 247 -12.97 9.64 14.17
C GLU A 247 -13.39 9.03 15.50
N SER A 248 -14.66 8.65 15.66
CA SER A 248 -15.22 8.32 16.98
C SER A 248 -14.73 6.98 17.55
N THR A 249 -14.33 6.05 16.68
CA THR A 249 -13.83 4.72 17.03
C THR A 249 -12.60 4.36 16.19
N LEU A 250 -11.92 3.26 16.53
CA LEU A 250 -10.90 2.69 15.65
C LEU A 250 -11.59 1.91 14.52
N ASN A 251 -11.31 2.28 13.28
CA ASN A 251 -11.89 1.69 12.07
C ASN A 251 -11.01 2.03 10.85
N ILE A 252 -11.31 1.43 9.69
CA ILE A 252 -10.56 1.67 8.44
C ILE A 252 -10.57 3.16 8.05
N MET A 253 -11.68 3.88 8.20
CA MET A 253 -11.80 5.31 7.84
C MET A 253 -11.27 6.28 8.91
N LYS A 254 -10.47 5.85 9.88
CA LYS A 254 -9.84 6.77 10.83
C LYS A 254 -8.66 7.51 10.19
N SER A 255 -8.56 8.84 10.33
CA SER A 255 -7.46 9.63 9.72
C SER A 255 -6.07 9.24 10.19
N LEU A 256 -5.97 8.76 11.43
CA LEU A 256 -4.75 8.19 11.99
C LEU A 256 -4.97 6.69 12.16
N ILE A 257 -4.77 5.96 11.08
CA ILE A 257 -4.71 4.50 11.13
C ILE A 257 -3.48 4.13 11.93
N ASN A 258 -3.69 3.63 13.15
CA ASN A 258 -2.67 2.86 13.82
C ASN A 258 -2.65 1.49 13.17
N ILE A 259 -1.86 1.35 12.10
CA ILE A 259 -1.80 0.14 11.27
C ILE A 259 -1.66 -1.13 12.14
N ALA A 260 -0.98 -1.06 13.29
CA ALA A 260 -0.85 -2.20 14.19
C ALA A 260 -2.13 -2.59 14.96
N ASN A 261 -3.02 -1.64 15.26
CA ASN A 261 -4.13 -1.83 16.20
C ASN A 261 -5.52 -1.51 15.63
N THR A 262 -5.61 -0.95 14.43
CA THR A 262 -6.91 -0.65 13.81
C THR A 262 -7.66 -1.96 13.53
N PRO A 263 -8.91 -2.11 14.01
CA PRO A 263 -9.78 -3.23 13.68
C PRO A 263 -9.96 -3.37 12.18
N ASP A 264 -10.10 -4.61 11.75
CA ASP A 264 -10.37 -4.96 10.36
C ASP A 264 -11.83 -4.58 10.03
N GLY A 265 -12.03 -3.65 9.09
CA GLY A 265 -13.35 -3.33 8.52
C GLY A 265 -13.88 -1.90 8.73
N PHE A 266 -14.94 -1.60 7.99
CA PHE A 266 -15.73 -0.37 8.09
C PHE A 266 -16.68 -0.41 9.30
N VAL A 267 -17.02 0.76 9.86
CA VAL A 267 -18.07 0.81 10.90
C VAL A 267 -19.45 0.60 10.26
N PRO A 268 -20.47 0.16 11.03
CA PRO A 268 -21.81 -0.05 10.49
C PRO A 268 -22.40 1.15 9.75
N GLU A 269 -22.09 2.37 10.19
CA GLU A 269 -22.55 3.61 9.56
C GLU A 269 -21.96 3.80 8.15
N ASP A 270 -20.67 3.50 7.97
CA ASP A 270 -20.01 3.54 6.67
C ASP A 270 -20.59 2.45 5.77
N VAL A 271 -20.78 1.23 6.29
CA VAL A 271 -21.40 0.12 5.56
C VAL A 271 -22.81 0.49 5.09
N ASP A 272 -23.64 1.09 5.96
CA ASP A 272 -25.00 1.52 5.63
C ASP A 272 -25.00 2.61 4.55
N LEU A 273 -24.09 3.59 4.64
CA LEU A 273 -23.95 4.64 3.64
C LEU A 273 -23.52 4.07 2.28
N LEU A 274 -22.53 3.17 2.28
CA LEU A 274 -22.05 2.49 1.08
C LEU A 274 -23.19 1.71 0.41
N MET A 275 -23.87 0.84 1.17
CA MET A 275 -24.88 -0.08 0.63
C MET A 275 -26.17 0.60 0.16
N ASN A 276 -26.57 1.69 0.80
CA ASN A 276 -27.87 2.31 0.50
C ASN A 276 -27.78 3.59 -0.33
N THR A 277 -26.57 4.17 -0.46
CA THR A 277 -26.41 5.50 -1.08
C THR A 277 -25.34 5.55 -2.15
N LEU A 278 -24.16 4.95 -1.92
CA LEU A 278 -22.99 5.18 -2.76
C LEU A 278 -22.71 4.05 -3.77
N LEU A 279 -23.14 2.81 -3.47
CA LEU A 279 -22.83 1.64 -4.27
C LEU A 279 -24.07 0.95 -4.89
N PRO A 280 -23.92 0.37 -6.09
CA PRO A 280 -22.85 0.67 -7.04
C PRO A 280 -22.98 2.12 -7.54
N GLY A 281 -21.85 2.76 -7.89
CA GLY A 281 -21.88 4.09 -8.48
C GLY A 281 -22.69 4.11 -9.80
N PRO A 282 -23.24 5.26 -10.22
CA PRO A 282 -24.05 5.36 -11.42
C PRO A 282 -23.27 4.96 -12.68
N ASN A 283 -23.89 4.13 -13.53
CA ASN A 283 -23.33 3.60 -14.78
C ASN A 283 -22.14 2.63 -14.59
N ARG A 284 -22.11 1.84 -13.51
CA ARG A 284 -21.08 0.82 -13.23
C ARG A 284 -21.64 -0.60 -13.16
#